data_AF-A0AA36DRY0-F1
#
_entry.id   AF-A0AA36DRY0-F1
#
_cell.length_a   1.000
_cell.length_b   1.000
_cell.length_c   1.000
_cell.angle_alpha   90.00
_cell.angle_beta   90.00
_cell.angle_gamma   90.00
#
_symmetry.space_group_name_H-M   'P 1'
#
loop_
_entity.id
_entity.type
_entity.pdbx_description
1 polymer ?
#
loop_
_entity_poly.entity_id
_entity_poly.type
_entity_poly.pdbx_seq_one_letter_code
_entity_poly.pdbx_strand_id
1 'polypeptide(L)'
;MWKSRGSRMFNSFYYRCCWNESWINLFTLIFFLTTMYVRFFPVFNPTFFYLNRFKWWTNFAQVAKQHVFFLQIWNVLVTVGGRFCTICLPHSIITHTAEQMNTWKIFILQTLFPTVTAIPLYCICDNAYVWKGERPLFLSALNPTCEKVFYISGYTYRYVALVLSTLAYVSMFCLMRKKANRNEMRILIHGGSLLSAILASIISRTSQKLEIGSNHPLMRVFYFTTFLWIPLTDVVITFWIVASLRRTLNPFKKGESRTNHQSITINSKNASAPCR
;
A
#
# COMPACT_ATOMS: atom_id res chain seq x y z
N MET A 1 3.23 -33.71 -14.45
CA MET A 1 1.88 -33.08 -14.41
C MET A 1 1.74 -31.97 -13.33
N TRP A 2 2.81 -31.34 -12.84
CA TRP A 2 2.79 -30.43 -11.66
C TRP A 2 3.35 -29.02 -11.93
N LYS A 3 3.26 -28.52 -13.18
CA LYS A 3 3.88 -27.24 -13.58
C LYS A 3 2.95 -26.02 -13.63
N SER A 4 1.63 -26.14 -13.43
CA SER A 4 0.70 -25.00 -13.64
C SER A 4 -0.08 -24.50 -12.42
N ARG A 5 0.03 -25.14 -11.24
CA ARG A 5 -0.73 -24.69 -10.05
C ARG A 5 -0.08 -23.52 -9.29
N GLY A 6 1.24 -23.34 -9.38
CA GLY A 6 1.95 -22.29 -8.65
C GLY A 6 1.60 -20.85 -9.09
N SER A 7 1.25 -20.62 -10.36
CA SER A 7 0.96 -19.27 -10.86
C SER A 7 -0.45 -18.76 -10.58
N ARG A 8 -1.42 -19.67 -10.33
CA ARG A 8 -2.80 -19.28 -9.97
C ARG A 8 -2.93 -18.91 -8.50
N MET A 9 -2.22 -19.62 -7.62
CA MET A 9 -2.27 -19.37 -6.17
C MET A 9 -1.68 -17.98 -5.82
N PHE A 10 -0.47 -17.68 -6.32
CA PHE A 10 0.22 -16.40 -6.12
C PHE A 10 -0.64 -15.14 -6.33
N ASN A 11 -1.62 -15.22 -7.22
CA ASN A 11 -2.51 -14.13 -7.55
C ASN A 11 -3.58 -13.87 -6.47
N SER A 12 -4.13 -14.90 -5.82
CA SER A 12 -5.36 -14.75 -5.04
C SER A 12 -5.18 -13.91 -3.77
N PHE A 13 -4.18 -14.24 -2.94
CA PHE A 13 -3.89 -13.52 -1.71
C PHE A 13 -3.40 -12.10 -1.98
N TYR A 14 -2.46 -11.95 -2.92
CA TYR A 14 -1.88 -10.66 -3.26
C TYR A 14 -2.93 -9.68 -3.80
N TYR A 15 -3.85 -10.11 -4.67
CA TYR A 15 -4.93 -9.23 -5.14
C TYR A 15 -5.86 -8.79 -4.00
N ARG A 16 -6.20 -9.69 -3.08
CA ARG A 16 -7.02 -9.32 -1.91
C ARG A 16 -6.29 -8.32 -1.00
N CYS A 17 -4.99 -8.49 -0.83
CA CYS A 17 -4.14 -7.56 -0.09
C CYS A 17 -4.10 -6.17 -0.76
N CYS A 18 -3.82 -6.10 -2.07
CA CYS A 18 -3.80 -4.86 -2.83
C CYS A 18 -5.16 -4.16 -2.90
N TRP A 19 -6.25 -4.92 -2.97
CA TRP A 19 -7.60 -4.36 -2.91
C TRP A 19 -7.84 -3.62 -1.59
N ASN A 20 -7.54 -4.27 -0.47
CA ASN A 20 -7.66 -3.64 0.84
C ASN A 20 -6.71 -2.46 1.01
N GLU A 21 -5.47 -2.59 0.52
CA GLU A 21 -4.47 -1.53 0.55
C GLU A 21 -4.93 -0.29 -0.23
N SER A 22 -5.57 -0.47 -1.39
CA SER A 22 -6.15 0.62 -2.18
C SER A 22 -7.24 1.36 -1.41
N TRP A 23 -8.12 0.65 -0.69
CA TRP A 23 -9.11 1.28 0.18
C TRP A 23 -8.46 2.06 1.33
N ILE A 24 -7.49 1.45 2.02
CA ILE A 24 -6.76 2.11 3.10
C ILE A 24 -6.06 3.37 2.60
N ASN A 25 -5.44 3.33 1.42
CA ASN A 25 -4.76 4.47 0.81
C ASN A 25 -5.75 5.56 0.38
N LEU A 26 -6.93 5.20 -0.12
CA LEU A 26 -8.00 6.16 -0.42
C LEU A 26 -8.49 6.87 0.85
N PHE A 27 -8.82 6.12 1.90
CA PHE A 27 -9.21 6.67 3.19
C PHE A 27 -8.12 7.57 3.77
N THR A 28 -6.87 7.13 3.68
CA THR A 28 -5.70 7.90 4.09
C THR A 28 -5.61 9.21 3.34
N LEU A 29 -5.76 9.19 2.02
CA LEU A 29 -5.70 10.39 1.17
C LEU A 29 -6.83 11.37 1.51
N ILE A 30 -8.06 10.88 1.68
CA ILE A 30 -9.21 11.69 2.11
C ILE A 30 -8.94 12.30 3.49
N PHE A 31 -8.46 11.50 4.44
CA PHE A 31 -8.12 11.97 5.78
C PHE A 31 -7.00 13.03 5.74
N PHE A 32 -5.97 12.84 4.93
CA PHE A 32 -4.89 13.82 4.78
C PHE A 32 -5.37 15.12 4.14
N LEU A 33 -6.21 15.05 3.09
CA LEU A 33 -6.80 16.24 2.45
C LEU A 33 -7.69 17.02 3.41
N THR A 34 -8.45 16.34 4.26
CA THR A 34 -9.37 16.98 5.21
C THR A 34 -8.67 17.53 6.45
N THR A 35 -7.64 16.84 6.96
CA THR A 35 -7.04 17.19 8.26
C THR A 35 -5.67 17.84 8.18
N MET A 36 -4.81 17.43 7.25
CA MET A 36 -3.40 17.86 7.19
C MET A 36 -3.16 18.92 6.11
N TYR A 37 -3.83 18.82 4.96
CA TYR A 37 -3.67 19.79 3.86
C TYR A 37 -3.94 21.24 4.31
N VAL A 38 -5.00 21.43 5.12
CA VAL A 38 -5.38 22.70 5.76
C VAL A 38 -4.26 23.31 6.61
N ARG A 39 -3.22 22.54 6.97
CA ARG A 39 -2.13 22.94 7.87
C ARG A 39 -0.85 23.36 7.17
N PHE A 40 -0.62 22.92 5.93
CA PHE A 40 0.63 23.18 5.20
C PHE A 40 0.61 24.48 4.39
N PHE A 41 -0.59 24.97 4.07
CA PHE A 41 -0.76 26.17 3.25
C PHE A 41 -1.27 27.33 4.11
N PRO A 42 -0.58 28.48 4.11
CA PRO A 42 -0.97 29.65 4.91
C PRO A 42 -2.41 30.12 4.68
N VAL A 43 -2.93 29.91 3.47
CA VAL A 43 -4.30 30.28 3.06
C VAL A 43 -5.37 29.59 3.93
N PHE A 44 -5.09 28.40 4.45
CA PHE A 44 -6.04 27.62 5.25
C PHE A 44 -5.83 27.74 6.77
N ASN A 45 -4.89 28.58 7.21
CA ASN A 45 -4.62 28.83 8.64
C ASN A 45 -5.88 29.19 9.46
N PRO A 46 -6.80 30.06 9.00
CA PRO A 46 -8.01 30.41 9.76
C PRO A 46 -8.89 29.19 10.06
N THR A 47 -9.10 28.32 9.07
CA THR A 47 -9.87 27.07 9.22
C THR A 47 -9.19 26.12 10.20
N PHE A 48 -7.86 26.00 10.13
CA PHE A 48 -7.10 25.23 11.10
C PHE A 48 -7.24 25.77 12.52
N PHE A 49 -7.16 27.08 12.72
CA PHE A 49 -7.33 27.70 14.04
C PHE A 49 -8.73 27.50 14.61
N TYR A 50 -9.76 27.58 13.78
CA TYR A 50 -11.12 27.28 14.18
C TYR A 50 -11.26 25.82 14.64
N LEU A 51 -10.73 24.87 13.86
CA LEU A 51 -10.74 23.45 14.20
C LEU A 51 -9.90 23.12 15.45
N ASN A 52 -8.84 23.89 15.73
CA ASN A 52 -7.99 23.72 16.89
C ASN A 52 -8.69 24.06 18.22
N ARG A 53 -9.80 24.80 18.19
CA ARG A 53 -10.60 25.07 19.40
C ARG A 53 -11.24 23.79 19.97
N PHE A 54 -11.42 22.76 19.14
CA PHE A 54 -12.01 21.49 19.55
C PHE A 54 -10.91 20.50 19.98
N LYS A 55 -10.60 20.45 21.29
CA LYS A 55 -9.55 19.57 21.85
C LYS A 55 -9.70 18.09 21.47
N TRP A 56 -10.92 17.59 21.34
CA TRP A 56 -11.17 16.21 20.91
C TRP A 56 -10.74 15.98 19.45
N TRP A 57 -10.96 16.96 18.58
CA TRP A 57 -10.60 16.91 17.16
C TRP A 57 -9.09 16.96 16.96
N THR A 58 -8.39 17.78 17.74
CA THR A 58 -6.93 17.90 17.70
C THR A 58 -6.25 16.62 18.17
N ASN A 59 -6.73 16.04 19.27
CA ASN A 59 -6.31 14.73 19.75
C ASN A 59 -6.54 13.65 18.69
N PHE A 60 -7.75 13.58 18.14
CA PHE A 60 -8.11 12.63 17.10
C PHE A 60 -7.19 12.77 15.88
N ALA A 61 -6.99 13.97 15.35
CA ALA A 61 -6.19 14.19 14.14
C ALA A 61 -4.71 13.85 14.34
N GLN A 62 -4.15 14.06 15.54
CA GLN A 62 -2.77 13.70 15.85
C GLN A 62 -2.60 12.18 15.93
N VAL A 63 -3.52 11.50 16.61
CA VAL A 63 -3.48 10.04 16.76
C VAL A 63 -3.77 9.35 15.43
N ALA A 64 -4.80 9.80 14.70
CA ALA A 64 -5.15 9.29 13.39
C ALA A 64 -4.00 9.45 12.40
N LYS A 65 -3.25 10.56 12.44
CA LYS A 65 -2.00 10.71 11.67
C LYS A 65 -1.00 9.58 11.97
N GLN A 66 -0.75 9.30 13.25
CA GLN A 66 0.18 8.24 13.64
C GLN A 66 -0.35 6.85 13.27
N HIS A 67 -1.63 6.60 13.48
CA HIS A 67 -2.31 5.35 13.14
C HIS A 67 -2.24 5.06 11.65
N VAL A 68 -2.51 6.07 10.81
CA VAL A 68 -2.37 5.99 9.35
C VAL A 68 -0.94 5.63 8.95
N PHE A 69 0.09 6.17 9.62
CA PHE A 69 1.46 5.75 9.36
C PHE A 69 1.73 4.30 9.73
N PHE A 70 1.25 3.85 10.89
CA PHE A 70 1.39 2.45 11.27
C PHE A 70 0.66 1.52 10.29
N LEU A 71 -0.52 1.92 9.81
CA LEU A 71 -1.26 1.23 8.75
C LEU A 71 -0.45 1.08 7.47
N GLN A 72 0.16 2.18 6.98
CA GLN A 72 0.98 2.15 5.78
C GLN A 72 2.20 1.24 5.93
N ILE A 73 2.94 1.37 7.03
CA ILE A 73 4.14 0.56 7.27
C ILE A 73 3.77 -0.93 7.41
N TRP A 74 2.70 -1.22 8.15
CA TRP A 74 2.21 -2.57 8.34
C TRP A 74 1.73 -3.20 7.03
N ASN A 75 1.04 -2.44 6.17
CA ASN A 75 0.65 -2.90 4.85
C ASN A 75 1.86 -3.28 3.99
N VAL A 76 2.93 -2.47 4.00
CA VAL A 76 4.17 -2.83 3.30
C VAL A 76 4.74 -4.14 3.85
N LEU A 77 4.75 -4.33 5.17
CA LEU A 77 5.20 -5.57 5.79
C LEU A 77 4.35 -6.79 5.41
N VAL A 78 3.02 -6.66 5.42
CA VAL A 78 2.11 -7.74 5.02
C VAL A 78 2.27 -8.06 3.53
N THR A 79 2.39 -7.05 2.68
CA THR A 79 2.58 -7.21 1.23
C THR A 79 3.93 -7.86 0.90
N VAL A 80 5.04 -7.37 1.49
CA VAL A 80 6.38 -7.95 1.29
C VAL A 80 6.47 -9.33 1.93
N GLY A 81 5.94 -9.51 3.14
CA GLY A 81 5.93 -10.78 3.87
C GLY A 81 5.12 -11.87 3.16
N GLY A 82 3.94 -11.52 2.63
CA GLY A 82 3.13 -12.45 1.83
C GLY A 82 3.84 -12.89 0.54
N ARG A 83 4.53 -11.95 -0.12
CA ARG A 83 5.37 -12.27 -1.30
C ARG A 83 6.57 -13.14 -0.94
N PHE A 84 7.21 -12.86 0.19
CA PHE A 84 8.30 -13.69 0.69
C PHE A 84 7.82 -15.12 0.98
N CYS A 85 6.70 -15.29 1.70
CA CYS A 85 6.17 -16.62 2.00
C CYS A 85 5.82 -17.40 0.73
N THR A 86 5.22 -16.73 -0.26
CA THR A 86 4.82 -17.37 -1.52
C THR A 86 6.00 -17.75 -2.40
N ILE A 87 7.06 -16.93 -2.48
CA ILE A 87 8.23 -17.18 -3.33
C ILE A 87 9.24 -18.11 -2.65
N CYS A 88 9.59 -17.81 -1.40
CA CYS A 88 10.63 -18.51 -0.67
C CYS A 88 10.12 -19.78 0.02
N LEU A 89 8.84 -19.81 0.43
CA LEU A 89 8.24 -20.88 1.23
C LEU A 89 6.91 -21.40 0.65
N PRO A 90 6.84 -21.78 -0.64
CA PRO A 90 5.58 -22.11 -1.33
C PRO A 90 4.83 -23.30 -0.72
N HIS A 91 5.55 -24.21 -0.05
CA HIS A 91 4.98 -25.43 0.57
C HIS A 91 4.76 -25.30 2.08
N SER A 92 5.00 -24.13 2.66
CA SER A 92 4.80 -23.94 4.09
C SER A 92 3.30 -23.88 4.44
N ILE A 93 2.97 -24.32 5.66
CA ILE A 93 1.63 -24.21 6.23
C ILE A 93 1.18 -22.73 6.29
N ILE A 94 2.13 -21.82 6.49
CA ILE A 94 1.88 -20.37 6.54
C ILE A 94 1.34 -19.88 5.20
N THR A 95 2.02 -20.21 4.10
CA THR A 95 1.60 -19.82 2.74
C THR A 95 0.23 -20.41 2.40
N HIS A 96 0.00 -21.68 2.73
CA HIS A 96 -1.30 -22.32 2.49
C HIS A 96 -2.43 -21.66 3.30
N THR A 97 -2.18 -21.36 4.57
CA THR A 97 -3.15 -20.66 5.43
C THR A 97 -3.44 -19.26 4.89
N ALA A 98 -2.41 -18.51 4.48
CA ALA A 98 -2.56 -17.17 3.91
C ALA A 98 -3.43 -17.19 2.64
N GLU A 99 -3.20 -18.15 1.73
CA GLU A 99 -4.01 -18.36 0.52
C GLU A 99 -5.51 -18.61 0.81
N GLN A 100 -5.82 -19.25 1.94
CA GLN A 100 -7.20 -19.54 2.35
C GLN A 100 -7.88 -18.36 3.06
N MET A 101 -7.15 -17.30 3.43
CA MET A 101 -7.74 -16.14 4.07
C MET A 101 -8.64 -15.39 3.08
N ASN A 102 -9.88 -15.14 3.50
CA ASN A 102 -10.78 -14.26 2.75
C ASN A 102 -10.35 -12.79 2.89
N THR A 103 -10.91 -11.93 2.04
CA THR A 103 -10.58 -10.49 2.00
C THR A 103 -10.80 -9.80 3.35
N TRP A 104 -11.86 -10.17 4.07
CA TRP A 104 -12.19 -9.63 5.40
C TRP A 104 -11.15 -9.96 6.46
N LYS A 105 -10.68 -11.21 6.54
CA LYS A 105 -9.63 -11.62 7.48
C LYS A 105 -8.32 -10.88 7.21
N ILE A 106 -7.97 -10.70 5.93
CA ILE A 106 -6.79 -9.92 5.54
C ILE A 106 -6.96 -8.45 5.94
N PHE A 107 -8.15 -7.88 5.75
CA PHE A 107 -8.44 -6.50 6.15
C PHE A 107 -8.33 -6.32 7.67
N ILE A 108 -8.87 -7.26 8.45
CA ILE A 108 -8.74 -7.26 9.91
C ILE A 108 -7.26 -7.36 10.29
N LEU A 109 -6.48 -8.24 9.66
CA LEU A 109 -5.04 -8.36 9.92
C LEU A 109 -4.29 -7.05 9.62
N GLN A 110 -4.64 -6.36 8.52
CA GLN A 110 -4.03 -5.09 8.12
C GLN A 110 -4.39 -3.93 9.05
N THR A 111 -5.57 -3.95 9.66
CA THR A 111 -6.08 -2.84 10.48
C THR A 111 -5.89 -3.04 11.98
N LEU A 112 -6.04 -4.27 12.48
CA LEU A 112 -6.05 -4.57 13.91
C LEU A 112 -4.71 -4.24 14.58
N PHE A 113 -3.59 -4.71 14.00
CA PHE A 113 -2.28 -4.53 14.61
C PHE A 113 -1.86 -3.03 14.70
N PRO A 114 -1.99 -2.22 13.63
CA PRO A 114 -1.82 -0.77 13.73
C PRO A 114 -2.75 -0.10 14.74
N THR A 115 -3.99 -0.59 14.86
CA THR A 115 -4.98 0.00 15.79
C THR A 115 -4.59 -0.28 17.24
N VAL A 116 -4.25 -1.53 17.57
CA VAL A 116 -3.79 -1.92 18.91
C VAL A 116 -2.54 -1.15 19.33
N THR A 117 -1.64 -0.87 18.39
CA THR A 117 -0.41 -0.09 18.67
C THR A 117 -0.66 1.41 18.80
N ALA A 118 -1.70 1.94 18.15
CA ALA A 118 -2.09 3.35 18.25
C ALA A 118 -2.94 3.67 19.50
N ILE A 119 -3.74 2.73 20.01
CA ILE A 119 -4.63 2.94 21.17
C ILE A 119 -3.88 3.45 22.42
N PRO A 120 -2.74 2.87 22.85
CA PRO A 120 -1.99 3.38 24.00
C PRO A 120 -1.55 4.84 23.82
N LEU A 121 -1.21 5.24 22.59
CA LEU A 121 -0.83 6.62 22.28
C LEU A 121 -2.01 7.59 22.40
N TYR A 122 -3.25 7.11 22.18
CA TYR A 122 -4.46 7.88 22.42
C TYR A 122 -4.71 8.09 23.91
N CYS A 123 -4.56 7.04 24.72
CA CYS A 123 -4.90 7.09 26.15
C CYS A 123 -3.86 7.87 26.99
N ILE A 124 -2.59 7.86 26.57
CA ILE A 124 -1.49 8.45 27.37
C ILE A 124 -1.28 9.94 27.06
N CYS A 125 -1.62 10.40 25.86
CA CYS A 125 -1.26 11.73 25.41
C CYS A 125 -2.46 12.69 25.41
N ASP A 126 -2.51 13.57 26.40
CA ASP A 126 -3.43 14.72 26.41
C ASP A 126 -2.87 15.83 25.51
N ASN A 127 -3.20 15.80 24.21
CA ASN A 127 -2.67 16.75 23.23
C ASN A 127 -3.60 17.96 23.06
N ALA A 128 -3.36 18.99 23.86
CA ALA A 128 -3.64 20.35 23.39
C ALA A 128 -2.53 20.77 22.42
N TYR A 129 -2.86 21.34 21.25
CA TYR A 129 -1.82 21.93 20.40
C TYR A 129 -1.36 23.24 21.03
N VAL A 130 -0.05 23.35 21.28
CA VAL A 130 0.57 24.64 21.61
C VAL A 130 1.41 25.09 20.44
N TRP A 131 1.25 26.38 20.13
CA TRP A 131 1.96 27.05 19.05
C TRP A 131 3.46 27.09 19.41
N LYS A 132 4.29 26.33 18.69
CA LYS A 132 5.75 26.44 18.75
C LYS A 132 6.24 27.12 17.48
N GLY A 133 6.71 28.36 17.64
CA GLY A 133 7.32 29.19 16.57
C GLY A 133 6.31 29.96 15.71
N GLU A 134 6.82 30.86 14.88
CA GLU A 134 6.02 31.78 14.05
C GLU A 134 5.24 31.10 12.91
N ARG A 135 5.55 29.83 12.58
CA ARG A 135 4.92 29.11 11.46
C ARG A 135 4.77 27.62 11.80
N PRO A 136 3.54 27.09 11.89
CA PRO A 136 3.32 25.71 12.32
C PRO A 136 3.67 24.76 11.17
N LEU A 137 4.90 24.25 11.12
CA LEU A 137 5.19 23.12 10.21
C LEU A 137 4.53 21.83 10.70
N PHE A 138 4.44 21.64 12.01
CA PHE A 138 3.92 20.40 12.61
C PHE A 138 3.28 20.63 13.97
N LEU A 139 2.38 19.70 14.33
CA LEU A 139 1.84 19.57 15.66
C LEU A 139 2.95 19.16 16.64
N SER A 140 3.27 19.99 17.61
CA SER A 140 3.97 19.56 18.82
C SER A 140 2.92 19.23 19.88
N ALA A 141 3.04 18.06 20.51
CA ALA A 141 2.27 17.78 21.71
C ALA A 141 2.66 18.79 22.79
N LEU A 142 1.68 19.26 23.58
CA LEU A 142 1.94 20.08 24.78
C LEU A 142 2.99 19.42 25.68
N ASN A 143 2.93 18.09 25.79
CA ASN A 143 3.86 17.31 26.59
C ASN A 143 5.08 16.86 25.76
N PRO A 144 6.31 17.32 26.09
CA PRO A 144 7.52 16.94 25.38
C PRO A 144 7.83 15.44 25.46
N THR A 145 7.35 14.75 26.50
CA THR A 145 7.47 13.31 26.65
C THR A 145 6.66 12.57 25.60
N CYS A 146 5.41 13.01 25.34
CA CYS A 146 4.58 12.43 24.28
C CYS A 146 5.20 12.65 22.90
N GLU A 147 5.74 13.85 22.62
CA GLU A 147 6.43 14.12 21.35
C GLU A 147 7.62 13.18 21.12
N LYS A 148 8.43 12.95 22.17
CA LYS A 148 9.55 11.98 22.14
C LYS A 148 9.04 10.56 21.88
N VAL A 149 7.97 10.13 22.55
CA VAL A 149 7.38 8.79 22.36
C VAL A 149 6.85 8.61 20.93
N PHE A 150 6.14 9.59 20.38
CA PHE A 150 5.67 9.56 18.99
C PHE A 150 6.83 9.51 17.99
N TYR A 151 7.90 10.26 18.26
CA TYR A 151 9.10 10.26 17.43
C TYR A 151 9.80 8.89 17.47
N ILE A 152 10.12 8.38 18.66
CA ILE A 152 10.85 7.12 18.84
C ILE A 152 10.03 5.96 18.29
N SER A 153 8.76 5.81 18.69
CA SER A 153 7.89 4.74 18.18
C SER A 153 7.76 4.79 16.66
N GLY A 154 7.47 5.96 16.10
CA GLY A 154 7.38 6.12 14.65
C GLY A 154 8.69 5.81 13.92
N TYR A 155 9.85 6.12 14.51
CA TYR A 155 11.15 5.86 13.92
C TYR A 155 11.51 4.37 13.98
N THR A 156 11.34 3.75 15.15
CA THR A 156 11.60 2.31 15.37
C THR A 156 10.77 1.45 14.42
N TYR A 157 9.47 1.74 14.27
CA TYR A 157 8.61 1.00 13.35
C TYR A 157 9.10 1.08 11.89
N ARG A 158 9.50 2.27 11.42
CA ARG A 158 10.04 2.44 10.06
C ARG A 158 11.35 1.69 9.87
N TYR A 159 12.25 1.78 10.84
CA TYR A 159 13.54 1.12 10.76
C TYR A 159 13.40 -0.41 10.75
N VAL A 160 12.60 -0.97 11.66
CA VAL A 160 12.30 -2.41 11.70
C VAL A 160 11.66 -2.85 10.37
N ALA A 161 10.71 -2.08 9.84
CA ALA A 161 10.08 -2.40 8.57
C ALA A 161 11.06 -2.36 7.40
N LEU A 162 11.98 -1.39 7.36
CA LEU A 162 13.02 -1.29 6.35
C LEU A 162 13.94 -2.52 6.40
N VAL A 163 14.44 -2.89 7.59
CA VAL A 163 15.35 -4.03 7.77
C VAL A 163 14.67 -5.33 7.33
N LEU A 164 13.49 -5.62 7.86
CA LEU A 164 12.74 -6.85 7.52
C LEU A 164 12.41 -6.91 6.02
N SER A 165 11.94 -5.80 5.45
CA SER A 165 11.59 -5.74 4.02
C SER A 165 12.81 -5.88 3.13
N THR A 166 13.96 -5.33 3.54
CA THR A 166 15.22 -5.43 2.78
C THR A 166 15.75 -6.85 2.79
N LEU A 167 15.74 -7.51 3.96
CA LEU A 167 16.13 -8.92 4.07
C LEU A 167 15.23 -9.81 3.20
N ALA A 168 13.91 -9.66 3.31
CA ALA A 168 12.95 -10.38 2.50
C ALA A 168 13.16 -10.13 0.99
N TYR A 169 13.41 -8.87 0.61
CA TYR A 169 13.68 -8.48 -0.77
C TYR A 169 14.96 -9.12 -1.33
N VAL A 170 16.05 -9.08 -0.58
CA VAL A 170 17.33 -9.70 -0.98
C VAL A 170 17.15 -11.22 -1.15
N SER A 171 16.44 -11.88 -0.23
CA SER A 171 16.13 -13.31 -0.35
C SER A 171 15.32 -13.62 -1.61
N MET A 172 14.25 -12.85 -1.88
CA MET A 172 13.44 -12.99 -3.09
C MET A 172 14.29 -12.76 -4.35
N PHE A 173 15.12 -11.70 -4.37
CA PHE A 173 16.01 -11.37 -5.48
C PHE A 173 16.98 -12.51 -5.82
N CYS A 174 17.63 -13.07 -4.80
CA CYS A 174 18.59 -14.17 -4.95
C CYS A 174 17.94 -15.42 -5.56
N LEU A 175 16.70 -15.74 -5.19
CA LEU A 175 15.95 -16.87 -5.74
C LEU A 175 15.47 -16.61 -7.18
N MET A 176 14.92 -15.42 -7.43
CA MET A 176 14.29 -15.07 -8.70
C MET A 176 15.31 -14.80 -9.81
N ARG A 177 16.51 -14.31 -9.49
CA ARG A 177 17.59 -14.08 -10.46
C ARG A 177 17.91 -15.33 -11.29
N LYS A 178 17.72 -16.53 -10.74
CA LYS A 178 18.00 -17.80 -11.42
C LYS A 178 16.85 -18.30 -12.32
N LYS A 179 15.63 -17.76 -12.20
CA LYS A 179 14.41 -18.26 -12.87
C LYS A 179 13.47 -17.16 -13.37
N ALA A 180 14.01 -15.98 -13.70
CA ALA A 180 13.22 -14.76 -13.87
C ALA A 180 12.15 -14.84 -14.99
N ASN A 181 10.87 -14.87 -14.58
CA ASN A 181 9.75 -14.55 -15.46
C ASN A 181 9.47 -13.03 -15.48
N ARG A 182 8.87 -12.51 -16.57
CA ARG A 182 8.51 -11.08 -16.68
C ARG A 182 7.59 -10.59 -15.55
N ASN A 183 6.65 -11.42 -15.10
CA ASN A 183 5.72 -11.07 -14.02
C ASN A 183 6.43 -11.01 -12.66
N GLU A 184 7.32 -11.96 -12.42
CA GLU A 184 8.20 -12.04 -11.26
C GLU A 184 9.09 -10.80 -11.13
N MET A 185 9.69 -10.34 -12.23
CA MET A 185 10.49 -9.11 -12.23
C MET A 185 9.66 -7.85 -11.91
N ARG A 186 8.40 -7.78 -12.34
CA ARG A 186 7.51 -6.65 -11.99
C ARG A 186 7.17 -6.62 -10.50
N ILE A 187 6.93 -7.78 -9.92
CA ILE A 187 6.69 -7.94 -8.47
C ILE A 187 7.91 -7.44 -7.71
N LEU A 188 9.10 -7.83 -8.15
CA LEU A 188 10.36 -7.40 -7.57
C LEU A 188 10.53 -5.87 -7.67
N ILE A 189 10.32 -5.27 -8.85
CA ILE A 189 10.38 -3.81 -9.02
C ILE A 189 9.43 -3.10 -8.03
N HIS A 190 8.21 -3.61 -7.85
CA HIS A 190 7.28 -3.07 -6.85
C HIS A 190 7.81 -3.19 -5.41
N GLY A 191 8.48 -4.29 -5.07
CA GLY A 191 9.13 -4.42 -3.76
C GLY A 191 10.23 -3.38 -3.57
N GLY A 192 11.04 -3.14 -4.59
CA GLY A 192 12.09 -2.12 -4.58
C GLY A 192 11.57 -0.70 -4.40
N SER A 193 10.44 -0.36 -5.04
CA SER A 193 9.79 0.95 -4.87
C SER A 193 9.17 1.15 -3.48
N LEU A 194 8.64 0.09 -2.86
CA LEU A 194 8.15 0.19 -1.48
C LEU A 194 9.31 0.42 -0.49
N LEU A 195 10.46 -0.23 -0.72
CA LEU A 195 11.67 0.00 0.06
C LEU A 195 12.19 1.42 -0.08
N SER A 196 12.25 1.95 -1.30
CA SER A 196 12.68 3.34 -1.51
C SER A 196 11.70 4.35 -0.88
N ALA A 197 10.40 4.06 -0.88
CA ALA A 197 9.40 4.87 -0.19
C ALA A 197 9.58 4.87 1.33
N ILE A 198 9.86 3.70 1.96
CA ILE A 198 10.19 3.63 3.39
C ILE A 198 11.46 4.42 3.69
N LEU A 199 12.52 4.25 2.89
CA LEU A 199 13.77 4.96 3.08
C LEU A 199 13.59 6.48 2.98
N ALA A 200 12.87 6.96 1.96
CA ALA A 200 12.53 8.37 1.82
C ALA A 200 11.73 8.89 3.04
N SER A 201 10.81 8.09 3.58
CA SER A 201 10.05 8.44 4.78
C SER A 201 10.93 8.60 6.03
N ILE A 202 11.98 7.78 6.17
CA ILE A 202 12.95 7.87 7.27
C ILE A 202 13.80 9.13 7.11
N ILE A 203 14.36 9.35 5.91
CA ILE A 203 15.19 10.52 5.61
C ILE A 203 14.40 11.81 5.89
N SER A 204 13.18 11.91 5.36
CA SER A 204 12.32 13.07 5.56
C SER A 204 12.01 13.31 7.04
N ARG A 205 11.77 12.24 7.82
CA ARG A 205 11.54 12.35 9.26
C ARG A 205 12.77 12.83 10.01
N THR A 206 13.96 12.37 9.64
CA THR A 206 15.23 12.82 10.22
C THR A 206 15.51 14.27 9.88
N SER A 207 15.34 14.67 8.61
CA SER A 207 15.49 16.07 8.16
C SER A 207 14.52 17.00 8.87
N GLN A 208 13.26 16.56 9.09
CA GLN A 208 12.29 17.30 9.89
C GLN A 208 12.77 17.50 11.33
N LYS A 209 13.34 16.46 11.97
CA LYS A 209 13.78 16.56 13.36
C LYS A 209 14.98 17.49 13.53
N LEU A 210 15.83 17.57 12.51
CA LEU A 210 16.97 18.48 12.44
C LEU A 210 16.57 19.88 11.95
N GLU A 211 15.28 20.15 11.72
CA GLU A 211 14.74 21.41 11.24
C GLU A 211 15.37 21.92 9.92
N ILE A 212 15.91 21.00 9.11
CA ILE A 212 16.63 21.35 7.88
C ILE A 212 15.67 22.07 6.93
N GLY A 213 15.95 23.35 6.66
CA GLY A 213 15.17 24.17 5.74
C GLY A 213 13.69 24.35 6.14
N SER A 214 13.35 24.26 7.43
CA SER A 214 11.97 24.48 7.93
C SER A 214 11.34 25.81 7.46
N ASN A 215 12.17 26.84 7.26
CA ASN A 215 11.73 28.14 6.78
C ASN A 215 11.48 28.19 5.25
N HIS A 216 11.99 27.22 4.50
CA HIS A 216 11.88 27.21 3.04
C HIS A 216 10.57 26.55 2.57
N PRO A 217 9.75 27.21 1.72
CA PRO A 217 8.47 26.66 1.28
C PRO A 217 8.62 25.34 0.52
N LEU A 218 9.67 25.17 -0.28
CA LEU A 218 9.94 23.90 -0.98
C LEU A 218 10.18 22.74 -0.02
N MET A 219 10.85 22.97 1.12
CA MET A 219 11.09 21.90 2.10
C MET A 219 9.81 21.51 2.83
N ARG A 220 8.86 22.45 3.02
CA ARG A 220 7.52 22.14 3.53
C ARG A 220 6.74 21.26 2.56
N VAL A 221 6.80 21.58 1.27
CA VAL A 221 6.21 20.75 0.21
C VAL A 221 6.88 19.39 0.19
N PHE A 222 8.21 19.31 0.29
CA PHE A 222 8.94 18.05 0.37
C PHE A 222 8.51 17.19 1.56
N TYR A 223 8.41 17.77 2.76
CA TYR A 223 7.92 17.08 3.95
C TYR A 223 6.48 16.62 3.81
N PHE A 224 5.63 17.46 3.21
CA PHE A 224 4.24 17.12 2.90
C PHE A 224 4.13 15.97 1.90
N THR A 225 4.85 16.05 0.78
CA THR A 225 4.81 15.02 -0.27
C THR A 225 5.40 13.71 0.23
N THR A 226 6.37 13.73 1.15
CA THR A 226 6.92 12.47 1.68
C THR A 226 5.88 11.67 2.47
N PHE A 227 4.94 12.34 3.16
CA PHE A 227 3.84 11.66 3.85
C PHE A 227 2.81 11.05 2.89
N LEU A 228 2.67 11.63 1.70
CA LEU A 228 1.83 11.10 0.63
C LEU A 228 2.58 10.13 -0.28
N TRP A 229 3.89 10.00 -0.13
CA TRP A 229 4.72 9.23 -1.06
C TRP A 229 4.37 7.75 -1.05
N ILE A 230 4.20 7.15 0.12
CA ILE A 230 3.82 5.74 0.26
C ILE A 230 2.45 5.47 -0.40
N PRO A 231 1.35 6.17 -0.05
CA PRO A 231 0.05 5.88 -0.64
C PRO A 231 -0.01 6.24 -2.13
N LEU A 232 0.66 7.31 -2.59
CA LEU A 232 0.70 7.64 -4.02
C LEU A 232 1.52 6.64 -4.83
N THR A 233 2.68 6.22 -4.32
CA THR A 233 3.52 5.21 -4.97
C THR A 233 2.77 3.89 -5.07
N ASP A 234 2.08 3.48 -4.01
CA ASP A 234 1.29 2.25 -4.02
C ASP A 234 0.11 2.32 -4.99
N VAL A 235 -0.64 3.43 -5.03
CA VAL A 235 -1.73 3.62 -6.00
C VAL A 235 -1.21 3.58 -7.44
N VAL A 236 -0.13 4.31 -7.75
CA VAL A 236 0.44 4.36 -9.10
C VAL A 236 0.92 2.98 -9.54
N ILE A 237 1.62 2.25 -8.67
CA ILE A 237 2.18 0.97 -9.05
C ILE A 237 1.11 -0.12 -9.09
N THR A 238 0.16 -0.11 -8.15
CA THR A 238 -1.00 -1.02 -8.19
C THR A 238 -1.79 -0.79 -9.48
N PHE A 239 -2.05 0.47 -9.86
CA PHE A 239 -2.69 0.78 -11.14
C PHE A 239 -1.87 0.26 -12.33
N TRP A 240 -0.55 0.45 -12.32
CA TRP A 240 0.32 -0.03 -13.40
C TRP A 240 0.33 -1.56 -13.50
N ILE A 241 0.39 -2.27 -12.38
CA ILE A 241 0.32 -3.74 -12.30
C ILE A 241 -1.02 -4.22 -12.84
N VAL A 242 -2.13 -3.66 -12.35
CA VAL A 242 -3.49 -4.03 -12.76
C VAL A 242 -3.72 -3.74 -14.24
N ALA A 243 -3.30 -2.57 -14.75
CA ALA A 243 -3.39 -2.23 -16.16
C ALA A 243 -2.57 -3.19 -17.04
N SER A 244 -1.38 -3.59 -16.57
CA SER A 244 -0.54 -4.55 -17.27
C SER A 244 -1.15 -5.95 -17.30
N LEU A 245 -1.81 -6.35 -16.21
CA LEU A 245 -2.51 -7.63 -16.09
C LEU A 245 -3.80 -7.69 -16.90
N ARG A 246 -4.55 -6.59 -16.98
CA ARG A 246 -5.75 -6.49 -17.82
C ARG A 246 -5.43 -6.67 -19.30
N ARG A 247 -4.25 -6.22 -19.75
CA ARG A 247 -3.76 -6.48 -21.11
C ARG A 247 -3.44 -7.95 -21.36
N THR A 248 -2.99 -8.69 -20.34
CA THR A 248 -2.72 -10.13 -20.46
C THR A 248 -3.96 -11.01 -20.26
N LEU A 249 -4.97 -10.53 -19.51
CA LEU A 249 -6.24 -11.22 -19.25
C LEU A 249 -7.33 -10.89 -20.30
N ASN A 250 -6.96 -10.27 -21.43
CA ASN A 250 -7.83 -10.05 -22.59
C ASN A 250 -7.55 -11.05 -23.76
N PRO A 251 -7.52 -12.39 -23.56
CA PRO A 251 -7.46 -13.32 -24.69
C PRO A 251 -8.80 -13.42 -25.46
N PHE A 252 -9.91 -12.90 -24.92
CA PHE A 252 -11.24 -13.00 -25.56
C PHE A 252 -11.50 -12.04 -26.72
N LYS A 253 -10.52 -11.21 -27.13
CA LYS A 253 -10.57 -10.49 -28.42
C LYS A 253 -9.94 -11.26 -29.59
N LYS A 254 -9.47 -12.50 -29.36
CA LYS A 254 -8.89 -13.36 -30.38
C LYS A 254 -9.82 -14.55 -30.66
N GLY A 255 -10.98 -14.28 -31.25
CA GLY A 255 -11.95 -15.37 -31.52
C GLY A 255 -13.12 -15.05 -32.44
N GLU A 256 -13.20 -13.88 -33.07
CA GLU A 256 -14.36 -13.49 -33.88
C GLU A 256 -13.99 -13.26 -35.36
N SER A 257 -13.19 -14.18 -35.92
CA SER A 257 -12.84 -14.13 -37.35
C SER A 257 -12.51 -15.49 -37.97
N ARG A 258 -13.14 -16.59 -37.49
CA ARG A 258 -12.97 -17.92 -38.10
C ARG A 258 -14.23 -18.80 -38.18
N THR A 259 -15.42 -18.20 -38.14
CA THR A 259 -16.70 -18.92 -38.26
C THR A 259 -17.61 -18.28 -39.30
N ASN A 260 -17.14 -18.11 -40.55
CA ASN A 260 -18.02 -17.76 -41.67
C ASN A 260 -17.63 -18.34 -43.04
N HIS A 261 -16.88 -19.46 -43.09
CA HIS A 261 -16.55 -20.09 -44.39
C HIS A 261 -16.52 -21.62 -44.43
N GLN A 262 -17.29 -22.31 -43.58
CA GLN A 262 -17.45 -23.78 -43.68
C GLN A 262 -18.88 -24.30 -43.43
N SER A 263 -19.89 -23.51 -43.78
CA SER A 263 -21.28 -23.99 -43.73
C SER A 263 -22.11 -23.45 -44.90
N ILE A 264 -21.72 -23.82 -46.11
CA ILE A 264 -22.60 -23.74 -47.29
C ILE A 264 -22.53 -25.09 -48.03
N THR A 265 -23.55 -25.91 -47.74
CA THR A 265 -24.17 -26.95 -48.58
C THR A 265 -23.34 -28.14 -49.08
N ILE A 266 -23.39 -29.23 -48.31
CA ILE A 266 -23.62 -30.58 -48.85
C ILE A 266 -24.98 -31.02 -48.31
N ASN A 267 -26.01 -31.01 -49.17
CA ASN A 267 -27.16 -31.89 -49.11
C ASN A 267 -28.11 -31.58 -50.27
N SER A 268 -27.92 -32.25 -51.40
CA SER A 268 -28.98 -32.46 -52.37
C SER A 268 -29.09 -33.95 -52.71
N LYS A 269 -30.09 -34.56 -52.08
CA LYS A 269 -31.03 -35.54 -52.68
C LYS A 269 -30.47 -36.89 -53.14
N ASN A 270 -30.59 -37.87 -52.22
CA ASN A 270 -31.03 -39.21 -52.57
C ASN A 270 -32.56 -39.20 -52.74
N ALA A 271 -33.08 -39.47 -53.93
CA ALA A 271 -34.45 -39.96 -54.15
C ALA A 271 -34.64 -40.50 -55.59
N SER A 272 -34.45 -41.81 -55.80
CA SER A 272 -35.10 -42.66 -56.82
C SER A 272 -34.42 -44.04 -56.79
N ALA A 273 -34.95 -45.00 -56.03
CA ALA A 273 -35.90 -46.06 -56.45
C ALA A 273 -35.21 -47.23 -57.23
N PRO A 274 -35.40 -48.51 -56.81
CA PRO A 274 -34.88 -49.66 -57.53
C PRO A 274 -35.88 -50.17 -58.57
N CYS A 275 -35.40 -50.53 -59.76
CA CYS A 275 -36.14 -51.35 -60.73
C CYS A 275 -35.18 -52.21 -61.55
N ARG A 276 -35.37 -53.54 -61.39
CA ARG A 276 -34.80 -54.71 -62.08
C ARG A 276 -33.33 -55.05 -61.87
#